data_AF-W2U266-F1
#
_entry.id   AF-W2U266-F1
#
_cell.length_a   1.000
_cell.length_b   1.000
_cell.length_c   1.000
_cell.angle_alpha   90.00
_cell.angle_beta   90.00
_cell.angle_gamma   90.00
#
_symmetry.space_group_name_H-M   'P 1'
#
loop_
_entity.id
_entity.type
_entity.pdbx_description
1 polymer ?
#
loop_
_entity_poly.entity_id
_entity_poly.type
_entity_poly.pdbx_seq_one_letter_code
_entity_poly.pdbx_strand_id
1 'polypeptide(L)'
;MEELLQHLLDQVEGAFAAAIGTLDGLLVEGARRRRVDLEAAVAEHAALLRQAKAAYAGSLGTPRVHELLVGGHPVVGYVHVVRRAGPRPQGPVPRGKGHEELFLLLLMAPEANLGQARLQTAKAAEKLAEVAGWLT
;
A
#
# COMPACT_ATOMS: atom_id res chain seq x y z
N MET A 1 14.71 -2.03 -1.49
CA MET A 1 13.25 -2.05 -1.25
C MET A 1 12.88 -3.18 -0.31
N GLU A 2 13.41 -4.39 -0.52
CA GLU A 2 13.24 -5.51 0.41
C GLU A 2 13.61 -5.17 1.88
N GLU A 3 14.76 -4.52 2.13
CA GLU A 3 15.18 -4.10 3.48
C GLU A 3 14.16 -3.19 4.18
N LEU A 4 13.48 -2.32 3.44
CA LEU A 4 12.41 -1.46 3.96
C LEU A 4 11.23 -2.31 4.46
N LEU A 5 10.85 -3.34 3.69
CA LEU A 5 9.76 -4.24 4.03
C LEU A 5 10.13 -5.16 5.19
N GLN A 6 11.37 -5.67 5.23
CA GLN A 6 11.88 -6.44 6.37
C GLN A 6 11.85 -5.58 7.64
N HIS A 7 12.31 -4.33 7.57
CA HIS A 7 12.24 -3.40 8.69
C HIS A 7 10.80 -3.14 9.15
N LEU A 8 9.83 -3.03 8.25
CA LEU A 8 8.41 -2.94 8.63
C LEU A 8 7.94 -4.17 9.41
N LEU A 9 8.34 -5.37 9.00
CA LEU A 9 7.98 -6.60 9.72
C LEU A 9 8.63 -6.64 11.11
N ASP A 10 9.85 -6.15 11.26
CA ASP A 10 10.54 -6.05 12.54
C ASP A 10 9.90 -5.01 13.46
N GLN A 11 9.42 -3.92 12.88
CA GLN A 11 8.85 -2.78 13.60
C GLN A 11 7.34 -2.85 13.78
N VAL A 12 6.63 -3.89 13.37
CA VAL A 12 5.18 -4.02 13.61
C VAL A 12 4.91 -5.39 14.23
N GLU A 13 4.60 -5.39 15.52
CA GLU A 13 4.27 -6.62 16.23
C GLU A 13 3.01 -7.27 15.64
N GLY A 14 3.08 -8.58 15.39
CA GLY A 14 2.01 -9.34 14.75
C GLY A 14 1.96 -9.27 13.22
N ALA A 15 2.82 -8.45 12.58
CA ALA A 15 2.98 -8.45 11.13
C ALA A 15 3.80 -9.66 10.65
N PHE A 16 3.35 -10.28 9.57
CA PHE A 16 4.00 -11.48 9.01
C PHE A 16 4.29 -11.41 7.52
N ALA A 17 3.72 -10.45 6.79
CA ALA A 17 4.12 -10.18 5.42
C ALA A 17 3.87 -8.71 5.05
N ALA A 18 4.71 -8.18 4.16
CA ALA A 18 4.63 -6.82 3.65
C ALA A 18 4.91 -6.82 2.14
N ALA A 19 4.27 -5.92 1.40
CA ALA A 19 4.44 -5.82 -0.03
C ALA A 19 4.30 -4.37 -0.53
N ILE A 20 4.95 -4.07 -1.64
CA ILE A 20 4.71 -2.89 -2.47
C ILE A 20 3.90 -3.35 -3.67
N GLY A 21 2.73 -2.75 -3.89
CA GLY A 21 1.84 -3.06 -5.00
C GLY A 21 1.47 -1.83 -5.83
N THR A 22 1.15 -2.04 -7.10
CA THR A 22 0.52 -1.00 -7.94
C THR A 22 -1.00 -1.09 -7.83
N LEU A 23 -1.69 0.02 -8.10
CA LEU A 23 -3.16 0.01 -8.20
C LEU A 23 -3.72 -0.92 -9.28
N ASP A 24 -2.92 -1.43 -10.21
CA ASP A 24 -3.35 -2.43 -11.19
C ASP A 24 -3.30 -3.86 -10.65
N GLY A 25 -2.82 -4.05 -9.42
CA GLY A 25 -2.71 -5.35 -8.76
C GLY A 25 -1.39 -6.07 -9.03
N LEU A 26 -0.36 -5.35 -9.48
CA LEU A 26 0.96 -5.92 -9.71
C LEU A 26 1.83 -5.81 -8.45
N LEU A 27 2.44 -6.93 -8.05
CA LEU A 27 3.45 -6.96 -7.00
C LEU A 27 4.75 -6.35 -7.53
N VAL A 28 5.27 -5.34 -6.83
CA VAL A 28 6.57 -4.71 -7.13
C VAL A 28 7.68 -5.34 -6.29
N GLU A 29 7.44 -5.53 -5.00
CA GLU A 29 8.40 -6.09 -4.04
C GLU A 29 7.66 -6.70 -2.84
N GLY A 30 8.22 -7.73 -2.22
CA GLY A 30 7.57 -8.42 -1.10
C GLY A 30 8.53 -9.03 -0.08
N ALA A 31 8.16 -8.96 1.20
CA ALA A 31 8.84 -9.66 2.30
C ALA A 31 7.82 -10.46 3.12
N ARG A 32 8.19 -11.67 3.56
CA ARG A 32 7.29 -12.55 4.31
C ARG A 32 8.03 -13.43 5.31
N ARG A 33 7.43 -13.60 6.50
CA ARG A 33 7.87 -14.53 7.56
C ARG A 33 7.07 -15.84 7.56
N ARG A 34 5.92 -15.87 6.88
CA ARG A 34 5.02 -17.03 6.74
C ARG A 34 4.70 -17.26 5.27
N ARG A 35 4.29 -18.49 4.92
CA ARG A 35 3.80 -18.79 3.57
C ARG A 35 2.47 -18.07 3.35
N VAL A 36 2.50 -17.10 2.45
CA VAL A 36 1.33 -16.37 1.94
C VAL A 36 1.58 -16.04 0.49
N ASP A 37 0.51 -16.05 -0.29
CA ASP A 37 0.51 -15.61 -1.69
C ASP A 37 0.42 -14.09 -1.72
N LEU A 38 1.56 -13.43 -1.90
CA LEU A 38 1.64 -11.97 -1.96
C LEU A 38 1.10 -11.40 -3.26
N GLU A 39 1.16 -12.16 -4.36
CA GLU A 39 0.61 -11.71 -5.64
C GLU A 39 -0.92 -11.63 -5.55
N ALA A 40 -1.55 -12.70 -5.04
CA ALA A 40 -2.98 -12.70 -4.78
C ALA A 40 -3.36 -11.61 -3.77
N ALA A 41 -2.63 -11.49 -2.65
CA ALA A 41 -2.92 -10.48 -1.64
C ALA A 41 -2.84 -9.05 -2.21
N VAL A 42 -1.83 -8.73 -3.03
CA VAL A 42 -1.71 -7.42 -3.68
C VAL A 42 -2.84 -7.20 -4.68
N ALA A 43 -3.17 -8.17 -5.52
CA ALA A 43 -4.23 -8.06 -6.51
C ALA A 43 -5.59 -7.76 -5.87
N GLU A 44 -5.95 -8.49 -4.82
CA GLU A 44 -7.20 -8.31 -4.09
C GLU A 44 -7.28 -6.94 -3.39
N HIS A 45 -6.20 -6.53 -2.70
CA HIS A 45 -6.18 -5.24 -2.03
C HIS A 45 -6.16 -4.06 -3.01
N ALA A 46 -5.55 -4.21 -4.18
CA ALA A 46 -5.64 -3.23 -5.26
C ALA A 46 -7.08 -3.09 -5.76
N ALA A 47 -7.80 -4.21 -5.95
CA ALA A 47 -9.20 -4.20 -6.35
C ALA A 47 -10.09 -3.50 -5.31
N LEU A 48 -9.95 -3.84 -4.03
CA LEU A 48 -10.67 -3.20 -2.93
C LEU A 48 -10.36 -1.70 -2.84
N LEU A 49 -9.09 -1.32 -2.99
CA LEU A 49 -8.69 0.08 -2.95
C LEU A 49 -9.28 0.87 -4.14
N ARG A 50 -9.29 0.32 -5.35
CA ARG A 50 -9.95 0.96 -6.52
C ARG A 50 -11.45 1.14 -6.27
N GLN A 51 -12.12 0.12 -5.73
CA GLN A 51 -13.54 0.20 -5.39
C GLN A 51 -13.81 1.25 -4.31
N ALA A 52 -12.98 1.31 -3.26
CA ALA A 52 -13.09 2.31 -2.21
C ALA A 52 -12.91 3.74 -2.77
N LYS A 53 -11.93 3.95 -3.66
CA LYS A 53 -11.71 5.24 -4.33
C LYS A 53 -12.91 5.65 -5.18
N ALA A 54 -13.48 4.73 -5.96
CA ALA A 54 -14.67 4.99 -6.76
C ALA A 54 -15.89 5.33 -5.88
N ALA A 55 -16.10 4.58 -4.81
CA ALA A 55 -17.17 4.82 -3.85
C ALA A 55 -17.03 6.20 -3.20
N TYR A 56 -15.84 6.53 -2.68
CA TYR A 56 -15.58 7.84 -2.06
C TYR A 56 -15.75 8.99 -3.05
N ALA A 57 -15.34 8.82 -4.31
CA ALA A 57 -15.55 9.84 -5.34
C ALA A 57 -17.05 10.10 -5.57
N GLY A 58 -17.85 9.03 -5.65
CA GLY A 58 -19.28 9.11 -5.91
C GLY A 58 -20.10 9.61 -4.72
N SER A 59 -19.75 9.24 -3.49
CA SER A 59 -20.56 9.52 -2.30
C SER A 59 -20.01 10.63 -1.40
N LEU A 60 -18.69 10.79 -1.32
CA LEU A 60 -18.00 11.73 -0.42
C LEU A 60 -17.31 12.88 -1.17
N GLY A 61 -17.46 12.95 -2.50
CA GLY A 61 -16.93 14.03 -3.34
C GLY A 61 -15.41 14.03 -3.47
N THR A 62 -14.73 12.94 -3.13
CA THR A 62 -13.26 12.84 -3.22
C THR A 62 -12.80 11.42 -3.52
N PRO A 63 -11.94 11.16 -4.50
CA PRO A 63 -11.37 9.81 -4.73
C PRO A 63 -10.22 9.48 -3.76
N ARG A 64 -9.91 10.35 -2.78
CA ARG A 64 -8.70 10.24 -1.97
C ARG A 64 -8.89 9.27 -0.81
N VAL A 65 -8.47 8.02 -1.03
CA VAL A 65 -8.29 7.01 0.01
C VAL A 65 -6.80 6.92 0.34
N HIS A 66 -6.43 7.13 1.62
CA HIS A 66 -5.04 7.08 2.09
C HIS A 66 -4.68 5.76 2.76
N GLU A 67 -5.64 5.19 3.48
CA GLU A 67 -5.47 3.95 4.22
C GLU A 67 -6.70 3.08 3.95
N LEU A 68 -6.50 1.76 3.88
CA LEU A 68 -7.60 0.78 3.84
C LEU A 68 -7.25 -0.35 4.81
N LEU A 69 -8.21 -0.69 5.67
CA LEU A 69 -8.09 -1.80 6.63
C LEU A 69 -9.17 -2.82 6.30
N VAL A 70 -8.76 -4.07 6.09
CA VAL A 70 -9.64 -5.22 5.91
C VAL A 70 -9.41 -6.17 7.07
N GLY A 71 -10.38 -6.21 7.99
CA GLY A 71 -10.37 -7.14 9.11
C GLY A 71 -10.93 -8.50 8.70
N GLY A 72 -10.12 -9.55 8.78
CA GLY A 72 -10.54 -10.94 8.63
C GLY A 72 -9.96 -11.82 9.74
N HIS A 73 -10.49 -13.03 9.88
CA HIS A 73 -9.88 -14.05 10.73
C HIS A 73 -9.35 -15.20 9.85
N PRO A 74 -8.06 -15.57 9.92
CA PRO A 74 -7.06 -15.14 10.89
C PRO A 74 -6.11 -14.02 10.37
N VAL A 75 -6.49 -13.25 9.36
CA VAL A 75 -5.61 -12.26 8.71
C VAL A 75 -6.28 -10.90 8.60
N VAL A 76 -5.53 -9.86 9.00
CA VAL A 76 -5.85 -8.46 8.78
C VAL A 76 -4.95 -7.90 7.68
N GLY A 77 -5.54 -7.29 6.67
CA GLY A 77 -4.84 -6.57 5.61
C GLY A 77 -4.91 -5.07 5.83
N TYR A 78 -3.75 -4.42 5.91
CA TYR A 78 -3.65 -2.97 6.09
C TYR A 78 -2.86 -2.36 4.93
N VAL A 79 -3.48 -1.42 4.23
CA VAL A 79 -2.92 -0.73 3.06
C VAL A 79 -2.67 0.73 3.40
N HIS A 80 -1.52 1.24 2.97
CA HIS A 80 -1.18 2.66 2.99
C HIS A 80 -0.78 3.12 1.59
N VAL A 81 -1.48 4.11 1.03
CA VAL A 81 -1.22 4.62 -0.32
C VAL A 81 0.00 5.54 -0.29
N VAL A 82 0.99 5.24 -1.13
CA VAL A 82 2.20 6.05 -1.29
C VAL A 82 1.84 7.26 -2.13
N ARG A 83 1.90 8.45 -1.53
CA ARG A 83 1.64 9.68 -2.26
C ARG A 83 2.83 10.00 -3.14
N ARG A 84 2.58 10.22 -4.42
CA ARG A 84 3.51 10.99 -5.25
C ARG A 84 3.49 12.44 -4.77
N ALA A 85 4.62 12.95 -4.31
CA ALA A 85 4.80 14.39 -4.17
C ALA A 85 5.27 14.98 -5.52
N GLY A 86 5.18 16.29 -5.66
CA GLY A 86 5.47 16.98 -6.91
C GLY A 86 4.22 17.34 -7.74
N PRO A 87 4.36 18.31 -8.67
CA PRO A 87 3.24 18.77 -9.48
C PRO A 87 2.67 17.62 -10.30
N ARG A 88 1.34 17.58 -10.45
CA ARG A 88 0.72 16.74 -11.51
C ARG A 88 1.46 17.06 -12.81
N PRO A 89 1.99 16.06 -13.53
CA PRO A 89 2.69 16.34 -14.78
C PRO A 89 1.75 17.15 -15.68
N GLN A 90 2.20 18.34 -16.05
CA GLN A 90 1.48 19.24 -16.94
C GLN A 90 1.75 18.75 -18.37
N GLY A 91 0.90 17.86 -18.86
CA GLY A 91 0.98 17.30 -20.20
C GLY A 91 0.03 16.12 -20.38
N PRO A 92 -0.28 15.73 -21.63
CA PRO A 92 -1.04 14.52 -21.88
C PRO A 92 -0.28 13.32 -21.33
N VAL A 93 -0.89 12.61 -20.39
CA VAL A 93 -0.39 11.33 -19.88
C VAL A 93 -0.33 10.36 -21.07
N PRO A 94 0.83 9.76 -21.39
CA PRO A 94 0.92 8.78 -22.48
C PRO A 94 -0.13 7.69 -22.27
N ARG A 95 -0.96 7.42 -23.27
CA ARG A 95 -1.92 6.30 -23.25
C ARG A 95 -1.13 5.02 -22.91
N GLY A 96 -1.44 4.40 -21.77
CA GLY A 96 -0.79 3.18 -21.29
C GLY A 96 0.21 3.36 -20.14
N LYS A 97 0.53 4.59 -19.70
CA LYS A 97 1.24 4.85 -18.44
C LYS A 97 0.39 5.73 -17.53
N GLY A 98 -0.57 5.11 -16.83
CA GLY A 98 -1.22 5.79 -15.71
C GLY A 98 -0.16 6.28 -14.72
N HIS A 99 -0.46 7.30 -13.91
CA HIS A 99 0.36 7.55 -12.74
C HIS A 99 0.30 6.28 -11.90
N GLU A 100 1.37 5.48 -11.89
CA GLU A 100 1.43 4.28 -11.08
C GLU A 100 1.34 4.74 -9.63
N GLU A 101 0.16 4.62 -9.04
CA GLU A 101 0.00 4.82 -7.60
C GLU A 101 0.44 3.53 -6.93
N LEU A 102 1.52 3.65 -6.14
CA LEU A 102 2.00 2.57 -5.30
C LEU A 102 1.23 2.56 -3.98
N PHE A 103 1.12 1.38 -3.39
CA PHE A 103 0.69 1.22 -2.01
C PHE A 103 1.57 0.22 -1.29
N LEU A 104 1.71 0.43 0.01
CA LEU A 104 2.25 -0.56 0.95
C LEU A 104 1.11 -1.40 1.48
N LEU A 105 1.25 -2.72 1.41
CA LEU A 105 0.37 -3.70 2.06
C LEU A 105 1.13 -4.33 3.23
N LEU A 106 0.47 -4.41 4.38
CA LEU A 106 0.94 -5.14 5.55
C LEU A 106 -0.12 -6.18 5.93
N LEU A 107 0.28 -7.45 5.98
CA LEU A 107 -0.55 -8.56 6.45
C LEU A 107 -0.16 -8.89 7.89
N MET A 108 -1.17 -8.92 8.74
CA MET A 108 -1.00 -9.00 10.19
C MET A 108 -1.99 -9.97 10.81
N ALA A 109 -1.65 -10.49 11.99
CA ALA A 109 -2.62 -11.19 12.83
C ALA A 109 -3.65 -10.20 13.43
N PRO A 110 -4.87 -10.64 13.82
CA PRO A 110 -5.90 -9.78 14.39
C PRO A 110 -5.48 -9.01 15.65
N GLU A 111 -4.56 -9.57 16.42
CA GLU A 111 -3.97 -9.00 17.64
C GLU A 111 -2.83 -8.01 17.38
N ALA A 112 -2.45 -7.79 16.12
CA ALA A 112 -1.34 -6.92 15.76
C ALA A 112 -1.60 -5.44 16.12
N ASN A 113 -0.52 -4.71 16.38
CA ASN A 113 -0.60 -3.32 16.77
C ASN A 113 -0.89 -2.40 15.57
N LEU A 114 -2.16 -2.05 15.37
CA LEU A 114 -2.60 -1.17 14.28
C LEU A 114 -1.98 0.24 14.36
N GLY A 115 -1.80 0.79 15.57
CA GLY A 115 -1.18 2.11 15.74
C GLY A 115 0.26 2.13 15.23
N GLN A 116 1.01 1.08 15.54
CA GLN A 116 2.37 0.86 15.06
C GLN A 116 2.41 0.62 13.55
N ALA A 117 1.47 -0.17 13.00
CA ALA A 117 1.32 -0.36 11.57
C ALA A 117 1.15 0.98 10.84
N ARG A 118 0.24 1.83 11.31
CA ARG A 118 0.01 3.17 10.72
C ARG A 118 1.25 4.05 10.77
N LEU A 119 1.89 4.15 11.94
CA LEU A 119 3.09 4.97 12.11
C LEU A 119 4.25 4.51 11.21
N GLN A 120 4.53 3.21 11.18
CA GLN A 120 5.70 2.68 10.48
C GLN A 120 5.48 2.66 8.97
N THR A 121 4.28 2.33 8.50
CA THR A 121 3.95 2.41 7.06
C THR A 121 3.97 3.84 6.53
N ALA A 122 3.55 4.85 7.31
CA ALA A 122 3.67 6.25 6.89
C ALA A 122 5.14 6.65 6.67
N LYS A 123 6.03 6.32 7.61
CA LYS A 123 7.48 6.53 7.48
C LYS A 123 8.08 5.77 6.30
N ALA A 124 7.62 4.54 6.07
CA ALA A 124 8.08 3.73 4.94
C ALA A 124 7.57 4.28 3.59
N ALA A 125 6.35 4.82 3.54
CA ALA A 125 5.78 5.44 2.36
C ALA A 125 6.55 6.70 1.95
N GLU A 126 6.96 7.52 2.92
CA GLU A 126 7.83 8.69 2.68
C GLU A 126 9.16 8.25 2.04
N LYS A 127 9.86 7.29 2.65
CA LYS A 127 11.12 6.74 2.11
C LYS A 127 10.93 6.13 0.72
N LEU A 128 9.82 5.43 0.48
CA LEU A 128 9.53 4.82 -0.81
C LEU A 128 9.28 5.89 -1.89
N ALA A 129 8.59 6.97 -1.55
CA ALA A 129 8.39 8.10 -2.46
C ALA A 129 9.72 8.82 -2.80
N GLU A 130 10.68 8.90 -1.87
CA GLU A 130 12.04 9.40 -2.16
C GLU A 130 12.75 8.49 -3.17
N VAL A 131 12.77 7.17 -2.92
CA VAL A 131 13.43 6.19 -3.79
C VAL A 131 12.80 6.13 -5.18
N ALA A 132 11.47 6.31 -5.28
CA ALA A 132 10.74 6.36 -6.55
C ALA A 132 10.95 7.66 -7.35
N GLY A 133 11.70 8.63 -6.81
CA GLY A 133 11.89 9.95 -7.43
C GLY A 133 10.61 10.80 -7.42
N TRP A 134 9.73 10.57 -6.45
CA TRP A 134 8.46 11.30 -6.29
C TRP A 134 8.52 12.38 -5.21
N LEU A 135 9.62 12.54 -4.48
CA LEU A 135 9.80 13.61 -3.49
C LEU A 135 10.90 14.61 -3.87
N THR A 136 11.43 14.54 -5.10
CA THR A 136 12.43 15.47 -5.65
C THR A 136 11.80 16.69 -6.29
#